data_AF-A0A1B6YNW0-F1
#
_entry.id   AF-A0A1B6YNW0-F1
#
_cell.length_a   1.000
_cell.length_b   1.000
_cell.length_c   1.000
_cell.angle_alpha   90.00
_cell.angle_beta   90.00
_cell.angle_gamma   90.00
#
_symmetry.space_group_name_H-M   'P 1'
#
loop_
_entity.id
_entity.type
_entity.pdbx_description
1 polymer ?
#
loop_
_entity_poly.entity_id
_entity_poly.type
_entity_poly.pdbx_seq_one_letter_code
_entity_poly.pdbx_strand_id
1 'polypeptide(L)'
;MADCKGCGKKLGFLEGNNGFCEPCFLASLSPDNRARASEEAAKKKLASQKDLEDINLVLLTTEAYPQGLVILERIEIVTAECAFGMNMFKDLFAGVRDIVGGRSEAVQKTMRDARRTALYELKREAHAVGANAVVGVGLDYVELSSVGSMVMLVASGTAVRIET
;
A
#
# COMPACT_ATOMS: atom_id res chain seq x y z
N MET A 1 30.31 -14.63 -2.51
CA MET A 1 30.07 -13.27 -1.99
C MET A 1 31.22 -12.41 -2.44
N ALA A 2 30.94 -11.26 -3.05
CA ALA A 2 31.97 -10.32 -3.49
C ALA A 2 32.26 -9.32 -2.37
N ASP A 3 33.51 -8.89 -2.24
CA ASP A 3 33.89 -7.83 -1.30
C ASP A 3 33.88 -6.47 -2.00
N CYS A 4 33.48 -5.44 -1.27
CA CYS A 4 33.52 -4.06 -1.75
C CYS A 4 34.96 -3.64 -2.07
N LYS A 5 35.22 -3.16 -3.29
CA LYS A 5 36.54 -2.68 -3.72
C LYS A 5 37.05 -1.47 -2.92
N GLY A 6 36.17 -0.71 -2.27
CA GLY A 6 36.53 0.50 -1.52
C GLY A 6 36.81 0.28 -0.03
N CYS A 7 36.04 -0.58 0.65
CA CYS A 7 36.15 -0.78 2.10
C CYS A 7 36.30 -2.23 2.54
N GLY A 8 36.31 -3.19 1.60
CA GLY A 8 36.47 -4.62 1.90
C GLY A 8 35.26 -5.28 2.59
N LYS A 9 34.15 -4.57 2.79
CA LYS A 9 32.92 -5.14 3.36
C LYS A 9 32.32 -6.17 2.40
N LYS A 10 31.89 -7.32 2.92
CA LYS A 10 31.14 -8.34 2.16
C LYS A 10 29.83 -7.73 1.62
N LEU A 11 29.62 -7.82 0.33
CA LEU A 11 28.40 -7.36 -0.34
C LEU A 11 27.36 -8.49 -0.36
N GLY A 12 26.10 -8.13 -0.09
CA GLY A 12 24.95 -8.99 -0.36
C GLY A 12 24.80 -9.26 -1.86
N PHE A 13 24.12 -10.35 -2.22
CA PHE A 13 23.97 -10.81 -3.62
C PHE A 13 23.38 -9.74 -4.57
N LEU A 14 22.64 -8.75 -4.04
CA LEU A 14 22.02 -7.65 -4.79
C LEU A 14 22.53 -6.26 -4.39
N GLU A 15 23.53 -6.13 -3.51
CA GLU A 15 23.89 -4.85 -2.86
C GLU A 15 25.19 -4.20 -3.37
N GLY A 16 25.59 -4.47 -4.62
CA GLY A 16 26.82 -3.92 -5.20
C GLY A 16 26.56 -3.04 -6.42
N ASN A 17 26.88 -1.75 -6.34
CA ASN A 17 26.97 -0.88 -7.52
C ASN A 17 28.41 -0.92 -8.06
N ASN A 18 28.62 -1.61 -9.18
CA ASN A 18 29.94 -1.79 -9.81
C ASN A 18 31.03 -2.37 -8.88
N GLY A 19 30.64 -3.22 -7.92
CA GLY A 19 31.56 -3.82 -6.95
C GLY A 19 31.94 -2.92 -5.77
N PHE A 20 31.21 -1.81 -5.57
CA PHE A 20 31.29 -0.99 -4.36
C PHE A 20 29.99 -1.09 -3.56
N CYS A 21 30.08 -0.97 -2.23
CA CYS A 21 28.92 -0.67 -1.41
C CYS A 21 28.46 0.77 -1.65
N GLU A 22 27.20 1.08 -1.37
CA GLU A 22 26.60 2.41 -1.57
C GLU A 22 27.48 3.59 -1.10
N PRO A 23 28.07 3.60 0.12
CA PRO A 23 28.93 4.71 0.54
C PRO A 23 30.25 4.78 -0.23
N CYS A 24 30.87 3.64 -0.57
CA CYS A 24 32.10 3.63 -1.37
C CYS A 24 31.83 3.98 -2.83
N PHE A 25 30.67 3.62 -3.36
CA PHE A 25 30.25 3.98 -4.71
C PHE A 25 30.09 5.50 -4.80
N LEU A 26 29.36 6.12 -3.86
CA LEU A 26 29.22 7.58 -3.80
C LEU A 26 30.56 8.31 -3.59
N ALA A 27 31.50 7.72 -2.84
CA ALA A 27 32.85 8.27 -2.65
C ALA A 27 33.74 8.13 -3.89
N SER A 28 33.46 7.14 -4.77
CA SER A 28 34.18 6.93 -6.03
C SER A 28 33.73 7.86 -7.17
N LEU A 29 32.62 8.58 -7.00
CA LEU A 29 32.10 9.52 -7.98
C LEU A 29 32.87 10.85 -7.95
N SER A 30 32.99 11.51 -9.12
CA SER A 30 33.47 12.90 -9.19
C SER A 30 32.55 13.82 -8.38
N PRO A 31 33.05 14.98 -7.88
CA PRO A 31 32.25 15.92 -7.11
C PRO A 31 30.93 16.30 -7.81
N ASP A 32 30.97 16.54 -9.12
CA ASP A 32 29.79 16.86 -9.93
C ASP A 32 28.79 15.69 -9.99
N ASN A 33 29.27 14.46 -10.19
CA ASN A 33 28.41 13.28 -10.25
C ASN A 33 27.83 12.93 -8.88
N ARG A 34 28.57 13.17 -7.79
CA ARG A 34 28.10 12.98 -6.41
C ARG A 34 27.01 13.98 -6.05
N ALA A 35 27.17 15.25 -6.45
CA ALA A 35 26.14 16.28 -6.29
C ALA A 35 24.86 15.90 -7.05
N ARG A 36 24.97 15.53 -8.34
CA ARG A 36 23.83 15.07 -9.15
C ARG A 36 23.11 13.86 -8.58
N ALA A 37 23.85 12.83 -8.13
CA ALA A 37 23.27 11.65 -7.51
C ALA A 37 22.53 11.99 -6.20
N SER A 38 23.06 12.94 -5.41
CA SER A 38 22.40 13.40 -4.18
C SER A 38 21.12 14.21 -4.44
N GLU A 39 21.12 15.07 -5.48
CA GLU A 39 19.95 15.81 -5.91
C GLU A 39 18.86 14.90 -6.49
N GLU A 40 19.23 13.92 -7.31
CA GLU A 40 18.31 12.92 -7.86
C GLU A 40 17.69 12.09 -6.73
N ALA A 41 18.47 11.65 -5.75
CA ALA A 41 17.96 10.93 -4.59
C ALA A 41 17.01 11.80 -3.74
N ALA A 42 17.32 13.09 -3.56
CA ALA A 42 16.46 14.03 -2.85
C ALA A 42 15.13 14.29 -3.60
N LYS A 43 15.18 14.52 -4.92
CA LYS A 43 13.99 14.66 -5.77
C LYS A 43 13.13 13.42 -5.75
N LYS A 44 13.73 12.22 -5.82
CA LYS A 44 13.02 10.95 -5.77
C LYS A 44 12.32 10.74 -4.42
N LYS A 45 12.98 11.10 -3.31
CA LYS A 45 12.37 11.09 -1.97
C LYS A 45 11.19 12.06 -1.88
N LEU A 46 11.35 13.29 -2.35
CA LEU A 46 10.28 14.31 -2.32
C LEU A 46 9.08 13.89 -3.17
N ALA A 47 9.32 13.39 -4.39
CA ALA A 47 8.26 12.86 -5.26
C ALA A 47 7.51 11.71 -4.57
N SER A 48 8.24 10.74 -4.00
CA SER A 48 7.61 9.62 -3.28
C SER A 48 6.81 10.06 -2.05
N GLN A 49 7.23 11.11 -1.35
CA GLN A 49 6.51 11.65 -0.20
C GLN A 49 5.22 12.35 -0.64
N LYS A 50 5.29 13.14 -1.71
CA LYS A 50 4.13 13.79 -2.30
C LYS A 50 3.11 12.79 -2.81
N ASP A 51 3.54 11.76 -3.55
CA ASP A 51 2.64 10.72 -4.05
C ASP A 51 1.90 10.03 -2.91
N LEU A 52 2.59 9.73 -1.81
CA LEU A 52 1.97 9.13 -0.62
C LEU A 52 0.95 10.08 0.04
N GLU A 53 1.23 11.39 0.07
CA GLU A 53 0.31 12.39 0.61
C GLU A 53 -0.94 12.51 -0.28
N ASP A 54 -0.75 12.60 -1.60
CA ASP A 54 -1.83 12.69 -2.59
C ASP A 54 -2.74 11.45 -2.54
N ILE A 55 -2.16 10.24 -2.44
CA ILE A 55 -2.92 8.99 -2.23
C ILE A 55 -3.75 9.07 -0.95
N ASN A 56 -3.18 9.55 0.16
CA ASN A 56 -3.90 9.61 1.43
C ASN A 56 -5.06 10.62 1.40
N LEU A 57 -4.93 11.69 0.63
CA LEU A 57 -5.96 12.71 0.43
C LEU A 57 -7.11 12.26 -0.46
N VAL A 58 -6.97 11.17 -1.23
CA VAL A 58 -8.08 10.61 -2.02
C VAL A 58 -9.28 10.35 -1.10
N LEU A 59 -10.40 11.02 -1.39
CA LEU A 59 -11.64 10.88 -0.65
C LEU A 59 -12.31 9.55 -0.99
N LEU A 60 -12.80 8.83 0.02
CA LEU A 60 -13.64 7.66 -0.18
C LEU A 60 -15.00 7.90 0.44
N THR A 61 -16.08 7.61 -0.28
CA THR A 61 -17.44 7.63 0.27
C THR A 61 -18.26 6.45 -0.23
N THR A 62 -19.13 5.94 0.64
CA THR A 62 -20.13 4.93 0.29
C THR A 62 -21.33 5.54 -0.45
N GLU A 63 -21.50 6.86 -0.41
CA GLU A 63 -22.55 7.55 -1.15
C GLU A 63 -22.28 7.46 -2.66
N ALA A 64 -23.27 7.03 -3.44
CA ALA A 64 -23.16 7.02 -4.90
C ALA A 64 -23.29 8.43 -5.51
N TYR A 65 -24.04 9.31 -4.85
CA TYR A 65 -24.23 10.71 -5.24
C TYR A 65 -24.17 11.61 -3.99
N PRO A 66 -22.96 11.86 -3.45
CA PRO A 66 -22.80 12.66 -2.25
C PRO A 66 -23.19 14.12 -2.49
N GLN A 67 -24.00 14.67 -1.58
CA GLN A 67 -24.44 16.07 -1.67
C GLN A 67 -23.27 17.02 -1.42
N GLY A 68 -23.10 18.03 -2.30
CA GLY A 68 -22.04 19.03 -2.16
C GLY A 68 -20.70 18.66 -2.79
N LEU A 69 -20.57 17.47 -3.39
CA LEU A 69 -19.39 17.09 -4.19
C LEU A 69 -19.70 17.21 -5.69
N VAL A 70 -19.03 18.14 -6.36
CA VAL A 70 -19.16 18.34 -7.81
C VAL A 70 -18.22 17.37 -8.53
N ILE A 71 -18.79 16.32 -9.15
CA ILE A 71 -18.06 15.36 -9.96
C ILE A 71 -17.81 15.94 -11.35
N LEU A 72 -16.56 16.26 -11.66
CA LEU A 72 -16.10 16.78 -12.95
C LEU A 72 -15.95 15.65 -13.98
N GLU A 73 -15.44 14.50 -13.56
CA GLU A 73 -15.12 13.37 -14.45
C GLU A 73 -15.36 12.04 -13.74
N ARG A 74 -15.93 11.07 -14.45
CA ARG A 74 -16.04 9.67 -14.03
C ARG A 74 -15.03 8.88 -14.86
N ILE A 75 -14.01 8.34 -14.20
CA ILE A 75 -12.85 7.77 -14.88
C ILE A 75 -13.12 6.30 -15.18
N GLU A 76 -13.11 5.46 -14.15
CA GLU A 76 -13.39 4.03 -14.26
C GLU A 76 -13.82 3.42 -12.93
N ILE A 77 -14.16 2.13 -12.96
CA ILE A 77 -14.39 1.33 -11.76
C ILE A 77 -13.03 0.85 -11.27
N VAL A 78 -12.76 1.05 -9.98
CA VAL A 78 -11.54 0.57 -9.33
C VAL A 78 -11.90 -0.46 -8.26
N THR A 79 -11.06 -1.48 -8.12
CA THR A 79 -11.16 -2.48 -7.05
C THR A 79 -9.83 -2.65 -6.33
N ALA A 80 -9.89 -3.18 -5.11
CA ALA A 80 -8.72 -3.61 -4.37
C ALA A 80 -9.10 -4.77 -3.45
N GLU A 81 -8.25 -5.79 -3.41
CA GLU A 81 -8.50 -7.01 -2.66
C GLU A 81 -7.44 -7.23 -1.59
N CYS A 82 -7.86 -7.74 -0.44
CA CYS A 82 -6.96 -8.14 0.63
C CYS A 82 -7.36 -9.54 1.13
N ALA A 83 -6.45 -10.50 0.98
CA ALA A 83 -6.72 -11.90 1.29
C ALA A 83 -5.97 -12.38 2.53
N PHE A 84 -6.66 -13.18 3.35
CA PHE A 84 -6.16 -13.65 4.64
C PHE A 84 -6.37 -15.15 4.79
N GLY A 85 -5.29 -15.88 5.12
CA GLY A 85 -5.34 -17.33 5.35
C GLY A 85 -5.97 -17.70 6.69
N MET A 86 -6.71 -18.82 6.73
CA MET A 86 -7.29 -19.35 7.98
C MET A 86 -6.27 -19.73 9.03
N ASN A 87 -4.97 -19.89 8.73
CA ASN A 87 -3.99 -20.10 9.79
C ASN A 87 -3.93 -18.89 10.74
N MET A 88 -4.03 -17.66 10.19
CA MET A 88 -4.12 -16.44 11.00
C MET A 88 -5.43 -16.39 11.82
N PHE A 89 -6.53 -16.91 11.27
CA PHE A 89 -7.80 -17.04 12.01
C PHE A 89 -7.76 -18.17 13.05
N LYS A 90 -7.13 -19.31 12.77
CA LYS A 90 -6.97 -20.45 13.67
C LYS A 90 -6.16 -20.05 14.90
N ASP A 91 -5.08 -19.31 14.73
CA ASP A 91 -4.28 -18.78 15.84
C ASP A 91 -5.12 -17.81 16.71
N LEU A 92 -6.02 -17.06 16.06
CA LEU A 92 -6.98 -16.16 16.69
C LEU A 92 -8.04 -16.88 17.52
N PHE A 93 -8.52 -18.02 17.05
CA PHE A 93 -9.54 -18.83 17.75
C PHE A 93 -8.93 -19.80 18.76
N ALA A 94 -7.68 -20.25 18.57
CA ALA A 94 -6.96 -21.10 19.51
C ALA A 94 -6.66 -20.37 20.83
N GLY A 95 -6.45 -19.04 20.78
CA GLY A 95 -6.29 -18.19 21.97
C GLY A 95 -7.59 -17.69 22.61
N VAL A 96 -8.76 -17.92 21.98
CA VAL A 96 -10.08 -17.38 22.37
C VAL A 96 -11.06 -18.51 22.68
N ARG A 97 -10.60 -19.57 23.34
CA ARG A 97 -11.49 -20.62 23.85
C ARG A 97 -12.43 -20.13 24.97
N ASP A 98 -12.20 -18.94 25.53
CA ASP A 98 -12.92 -18.43 26.71
C ASP A 98 -13.89 -17.26 26.45
N ILE A 99 -14.07 -16.77 25.22
CA ILE A 99 -15.03 -15.68 24.92
C ILE A 99 -16.21 -16.23 24.12
N VAL A 100 -17.16 -16.83 24.84
CA VAL A 100 -18.47 -17.18 24.31
C VAL A 100 -19.34 -15.91 24.36
N GLY A 101 -19.65 -15.31 23.21
CA GLY A 101 -20.63 -14.23 23.07
C GLY A 101 -20.11 -12.78 23.10
N GLY A 102 -18.79 -12.57 23.19
CA GLY A 102 -18.16 -11.24 23.22
C GLY A 102 -17.39 -10.87 21.95
N ARG A 103 -17.22 -9.56 21.72
CA ARG A 103 -16.35 -8.98 20.68
C ARG A 103 -14.91 -9.51 20.81
N SER A 104 -14.49 -10.46 19.96
CA SER A 104 -13.08 -10.89 19.92
C SER A 104 -12.20 -9.73 19.45
N GLU A 105 -11.40 -9.16 20.35
CA GLU A 105 -10.52 -8.04 20.07
C GLU A 105 -9.55 -8.35 18.94
N ALA A 106 -9.02 -9.58 18.94
CA ALA A 106 -8.04 -10.04 17.98
C ALA A 106 -8.66 -10.24 16.58
N VAL A 107 -9.87 -10.82 16.49
CA VAL A 107 -10.66 -10.88 15.23
C VAL A 107 -10.95 -9.47 14.71
N GLN A 108 -11.38 -8.57 15.59
CA GLN A 108 -11.70 -7.21 15.18
C GLN A 108 -10.49 -6.41 14.76
N LYS A 109 -9.33 -6.60 15.41
CA LYS A 109 -8.07 -5.99 15.01
C LYS A 109 -7.71 -6.42 13.60
N THR A 110 -7.71 -7.72 13.35
CA THR A 110 -7.45 -8.31 12.03
C THR A 110 -8.38 -7.73 10.95
N MET A 111 -9.69 -7.70 11.22
CA MET A 111 -10.67 -7.14 10.26
C MET A 111 -10.52 -5.63 10.06
N ARG A 112 -10.09 -4.87 11.08
CA ARG A 112 -9.78 -3.44 10.95
C ARG A 112 -8.56 -3.22 10.08
N ASP A 113 -7.49 -3.99 10.30
CA ASP A 113 -6.24 -3.90 9.55
C ASP A 113 -6.47 -4.30 8.09
N ALA A 114 -7.32 -5.32 7.86
CA ALA A 114 -7.79 -5.71 6.55
C ALA A 114 -8.50 -4.59 5.79
N ARG A 115 -9.51 -3.96 6.42
CA ARG A 115 -10.22 -2.83 5.81
C ARG A 115 -9.31 -1.65 5.52
N ARG A 116 -8.39 -1.31 6.44
CA ARG A 116 -7.43 -0.23 6.23
C ARG A 116 -6.55 -0.50 5.02
N THR A 117 -6.07 -1.73 4.89
CA THR A 117 -5.25 -2.16 3.75
C THR A 117 -6.05 -2.07 2.45
N ALA A 118 -7.21 -2.73 2.37
CA ALA A 118 -8.02 -2.73 1.15
C ALA A 118 -8.44 -1.31 0.72
N LEU A 119 -8.84 -0.45 1.66
CA LEU A 119 -9.22 0.94 1.35
C LEU A 119 -8.01 1.80 0.94
N TYR A 120 -6.82 1.57 1.50
CA TYR A 120 -5.61 2.27 1.07
C TYR A 120 -5.21 1.86 -0.36
N GLU A 121 -5.25 0.57 -0.66
CA GLU A 121 -4.98 0.06 -2.00
C GLU A 121 -6.00 0.62 -3.02
N LEU A 122 -7.29 0.72 -2.64
CA LEU A 122 -8.32 1.35 -3.47
C LEU A 122 -8.02 2.83 -3.76
N LYS A 123 -7.51 3.58 -2.77
CA LYS A 123 -7.05 4.96 -2.99
C LYS A 123 -5.88 5.01 -3.96
N ARG A 124 -4.95 4.06 -3.86
CA ARG A 124 -3.78 4.00 -4.74
C ARG A 124 -4.18 3.70 -6.19
N GLU A 125 -5.10 2.78 -6.42
CA GLU A 125 -5.66 2.51 -7.75
C GLU A 125 -6.37 3.75 -8.31
N ALA A 126 -7.20 4.41 -7.50
CA ALA A 126 -7.85 5.66 -7.89
C ALA A 126 -6.84 6.78 -8.25
N HIS A 127 -5.80 6.95 -7.43
CA HIS A 127 -4.74 7.92 -7.69
C HIS A 127 -3.97 7.59 -8.98
N ALA A 128 -3.69 6.31 -9.23
CA ALA A 128 -2.96 5.87 -10.43
C ALA A 128 -3.72 6.20 -11.73
N VAL A 129 -5.05 6.20 -11.69
CA VAL A 129 -5.91 6.59 -12.83
C VAL A 129 -6.24 8.08 -12.83
N GLY A 130 -5.62 8.86 -11.94
CA GLY A 130 -5.74 10.31 -11.87
C GLY A 130 -7.00 10.83 -11.17
N ALA A 131 -7.70 9.99 -10.39
CA ALA A 131 -8.80 10.41 -9.55
C ALA A 131 -8.33 11.02 -8.22
N ASN A 132 -9.13 11.91 -7.66
CA ASN A 132 -8.96 12.47 -6.31
C ASN A 132 -10.10 12.03 -5.35
N ALA A 133 -11.07 11.25 -5.83
CA ALA A 133 -12.09 10.63 -5.00
C ALA A 133 -12.59 9.29 -5.57
N VAL A 134 -13.17 8.45 -4.71
CA VAL A 134 -13.91 7.24 -5.06
C VAL A 134 -15.29 7.30 -4.39
N VAL A 135 -16.34 7.22 -5.20
CA VAL A 135 -17.74 7.24 -4.75
C VAL A 135 -18.38 5.86 -4.89
N GLY A 136 -19.49 5.64 -4.17
CA GLY A 136 -20.20 4.36 -4.17
C GLY A 136 -19.33 3.20 -3.70
N VAL A 137 -18.45 3.43 -2.72
CA VAL A 137 -17.55 2.40 -2.20
C VAL A 137 -18.35 1.28 -1.54
N GLY A 138 -18.12 0.05 -2.00
CA GLY A 138 -18.62 -1.20 -1.41
C GLY A 138 -17.49 -2.03 -0.79
N LEU A 139 -17.83 -2.83 0.22
CA LEU A 139 -16.91 -3.74 0.90
C LEU A 139 -17.57 -5.12 1.03
N ASP A 140 -16.99 -6.13 0.40
CA ASP A 140 -17.50 -7.50 0.37
C ASP A 140 -16.49 -8.47 0.99
N TYR A 141 -16.97 -9.31 1.92
CA TYR A 141 -16.17 -10.40 2.48
C TYR A 141 -16.54 -11.70 1.79
N VAL A 142 -15.57 -12.32 1.13
CA VAL A 142 -15.74 -13.56 0.36
C VAL A 142 -14.93 -14.66 1.01
N GLU A 143 -15.59 -15.77 1.33
CA GLU A 143 -14.92 -16.99 1.79
C GLU A 143 -14.49 -17.83 0.58
N LEU A 144 -13.19 -18.09 0.48
CA LEU A 144 -12.59 -18.96 -0.52
C LEU A 144 -12.30 -20.31 0.13
N SER A 145 -13.30 -21.19 0.14
CA SER A 145 -13.24 -22.51 0.77
C SER A 145 -12.46 -23.55 -0.05
N SER A 146 -12.37 -23.37 -1.37
CA SER A 146 -11.75 -24.33 -2.28
C SER A 146 -10.21 -24.33 -2.31
N VAL A 147 -9.55 -23.25 -1.85
CA VAL A 147 -8.07 -23.07 -1.95
C VAL A 147 -7.42 -23.00 -0.57
N GLY A 148 -8.03 -23.63 0.42
CA GLY A 148 -7.53 -23.57 1.79
C GLY A 148 -8.06 -22.31 2.47
N SER A 149 -9.37 -22.30 2.70
CA SER A 149 -9.91 -21.71 3.91
C SER A 149 -9.41 -20.25 4.09
N MET A 150 -9.71 -19.40 3.11
CA MET A 150 -9.25 -18.00 3.07
C MET A 150 -10.43 -17.07 3.13
N VAL A 151 -10.25 -15.90 3.75
CA VAL A 151 -11.22 -14.80 3.69
C VAL A 151 -10.60 -13.68 2.88
N MET A 152 -11.28 -13.26 1.84
CA MET A 152 -10.90 -12.13 0.99
C MET A 152 -11.85 -10.97 1.27
N LEU A 153 -11.28 -9.78 1.50
CA LEU A 153 -12.02 -8.54 1.52
C LEU A 153 -11.82 -7.84 0.18
N VAL A 154 -12.91 -7.60 -0.53
CA VAL A 154 -12.93 -6.85 -1.78
C VAL A 154 -13.49 -5.46 -1.50
N ALA A 155 -12.77 -4.43 -1.92
CA ALA A 155 -13.25 -3.06 -1.95
C ALA A 155 -13.45 -2.65 -3.41
N SER A 156 -14.57 -2.00 -3.73
CA SER A 156 -14.84 -1.54 -5.10
C SER A 156 -15.54 -0.18 -5.07
N GLY A 157 -15.34 0.64 -6.10
CA GLY A 157 -16.06 1.90 -6.25
C GLY A 157 -15.81 2.54 -7.61
N THR A 158 -16.35 3.75 -7.81
CA THR A 158 -16.12 4.53 -9.04
C THR A 158 -15.09 5.61 -8.77
N ALA A 159 -13.95 5.57 -9.45
CA ALA A 159 -12.92 6.60 -9.41
C ALA A 159 -13.39 7.85 -10.17
N VAL A 160 -13.35 9.00 -9.50
CA VAL A 160 -13.86 10.27 -10.03
C VAL A 160 -12.89 11.42 -9.77
N ARG A 161 -12.96 12.44 -10.62
CA ARG A 161 -12.38 13.75 -10.36
C ARG A 161 -13.44 14.68 -9.79
N ILE A 162 -13.23 15.20 -8.60
CA ILE A 162 -14.07 16.20 -7.96
C ILE A 162 -13.41 17.58 -8.00
N GLU A 163 -14.23 18.62 -8.01
CA GLU A 163 -13.78 19.99 -7.74
C GLU A 163 -13.19 20.08 -6.33
N THR A 164 -12.01 20.69 -6.19
CA THR A 164 -11.24 20.77 -4.94
C THR A 164 -11.14 22.21 -4.48
#